data_AF-A0A9W9YHI6-F1
#
_entry.id   AF-A0A9W9YHI6-F1
#
_cell.length_a   1.000
_cell.length_b   1.000
_cell.length_c   1.000
_cell.angle_alpha   90.00
_cell.angle_beta   90.00
_cell.angle_gamma   90.00
#
_symmetry.space_group_name_H-M   'P 1'
#
loop_
_entity.id
_entity.type
_entity.pdbx_description
1 polymer ?
#
loop_
_entity_poly.entity_id
_entity_poly.type
_entity_poly.pdbx_seq_one_letter_code
_entity_poly.pdbx_strand_id
1 'polypeptide(L)'
;MPEKKNLAIGRIKTVRQGHRTTVKRILYTVDEHLEAPSFEQLDNIQRALHVSKLHQQRDSLRSKLETVKALDAEILALVEDDDIEEEIQEANLISEMIEFSIKKIDAILESNSKTPAKTSTSGIINHWNVSTPSGKAENPLTPPEIVSTRPEQPENPLTPPEILSTPPEKPKNPLTSPEIVSNTP
;
A
#
# COMPACT_ATOMS: atom_id res chain seq x y z
N MET A 1 -27.98 1.25 -28.39
CA MET A 1 -26.72 1.01 -27.65
C MET A 1 -26.72 1.46 -26.17
N PRO A 2 -27.85 1.60 -25.43
CA PRO A 2 -27.81 2.01 -24.02
C PRO A 2 -27.36 0.89 -23.06
N GLU A 3 -27.76 -0.36 -23.31
CA GLU A 3 -27.45 -1.49 -22.41
C GLU A 3 -25.95 -1.74 -22.19
N LYS A 4 -25.13 -1.58 -23.25
CA LYS A 4 -23.67 -1.78 -23.15
C LYS A 4 -23.00 -0.70 -22.31
N LYS A 5 -23.49 0.55 -22.36
CA LYS A 5 -22.99 1.66 -21.55
C LYS A 5 -23.35 1.45 -20.09
N ASN A 6 -24.59 1.08 -19.81
CA ASN A 6 -25.07 0.82 -18.44
C ASN A 6 -24.29 -0.32 -17.76
N LEU A 7 -23.99 -1.38 -18.52
CA LEU A 7 -23.15 -2.47 -18.02
C LEU A 7 -21.70 -2.02 -17.73
N ALA A 8 -21.13 -1.14 -18.57
CA ALA A 8 -19.77 -0.62 -18.36
C ALA A 8 -19.71 0.27 -17.10
N ILE A 9 -20.63 1.23 -16.98
CA ILE A 9 -20.73 2.13 -15.83
C ILE A 9 -20.88 1.34 -14.53
N GLY A 10 -21.77 0.33 -14.51
CA GLY A 10 -21.98 -0.50 -13.33
C GLY A 10 -20.71 -1.23 -12.86
N ARG A 11 -19.88 -1.70 -13.81
CA ARG A 11 -18.59 -2.34 -13.50
C ARG A 11 -17.60 -1.35 -12.90
N ILE A 12 -17.47 -0.17 -13.50
CA ILE A 12 -16.53 0.87 -13.03
C ILE A 12 -16.94 1.35 -11.63
N LYS A 13 -18.23 1.61 -11.40
CA LYS A 13 -18.77 1.96 -10.07
C LYS A 13 -18.45 0.90 -9.01
N THR A 14 -18.56 -0.38 -9.36
CA THR A 14 -18.23 -1.49 -8.45
C THR A 14 -16.75 -1.47 -8.05
N VAL A 15 -15.84 -1.34 -9.03
CA VAL A 15 -14.39 -1.25 -8.77
C VAL A 15 -14.10 -0.05 -7.88
N ARG A 16 -14.64 1.12 -8.24
CA ARG A 16 -14.50 2.34 -7.46
C ARG A 16 -14.94 2.17 -6.02
N GLN A 17 -16.08 1.53 -5.78
CA GLN A 17 -16.59 1.30 -4.43
C GLN A 17 -15.64 0.44 -3.59
N GLY A 18 -14.98 -0.55 -4.19
CA GLY A 18 -13.93 -1.33 -3.53
C GLY A 18 -12.72 -0.47 -3.12
N HIS A 19 -12.30 0.46 -4.00
CA HIS A 19 -11.24 1.42 -3.69
C HIS A 19 -11.65 2.37 -2.56
N ARG A 20 -12.86 2.95 -2.63
CA ARG A 20 -13.41 3.84 -1.59
C ARG A 20 -13.53 3.16 -0.23
N THR A 21 -13.97 1.90 -0.20
CA THR A 21 -14.03 1.10 1.04
C THR A 21 -12.64 0.92 1.66
N THR A 22 -11.65 0.61 0.82
CA THR A 22 -10.26 0.48 1.28
C THR A 22 -9.71 1.81 1.80
N VAL A 23 -9.99 2.92 1.10
CA VAL A 23 -9.63 4.27 1.55
C VAL A 23 -10.23 4.54 2.92
N LYS A 24 -11.54 4.37 3.12
CA LYS A 24 -12.21 4.61 4.42
C LYS A 24 -11.54 3.84 5.56
N ARG A 25 -11.12 2.59 5.32
CA ARG A 25 -10.36 1.80 6.29
C ARG A 25 -9.00 2.41 6.61
N ILE A 26 -8.26 2.87 5.59
CA ILE A 26 -6.97 3.53 5.79
C ILE A 26 -7.18 4.83 6.58
N LEU A 27 -8.17 5.65 6.23
CA LEU A 27 -8.47 6.90 6.94
C LEU A 27 -8.74 6.66 8.43
N TYR A 28 -9.55 5.65 8.76
CA TYR A 28 -9.79 5.24 10.15
C TYR A 28 -8.50 4.88 10.89
N THR A 29 -7.64 4.05 10.27
CA THR A 29 -6.35 3.69 10.89
C THR A 29 -5.38 4.85 10.97
N VAL A 30 -5.48 5.84 10.06
CA VAL A 30 -4.68 7.05 10.15
C VAL A 30 -5.13 7.82 11.38
N ASP A 31 -6.43 8.15 11.50
CA ASP A 31 -6.95 8.91 12.64
C ASP A 31 -6.63 8.22 13.99
N GLU A 32 -6.75 6.90 14.09
CA GLU A 32 -6.32 6.14 15.27
C GLU A 32 -4.83 6.34 15.59
N HIS A 33 -3.96 6.28 14.58
CA HIS A 33 -2.53 6.54 14.76
C HIS A 33 -2.23 8.01 15.08
N LEU A 34 -3.09 8.94 14.66
CA LEU A 34 -2.95 10.37 14.97
C LEU A 34 -3.39 10.68 16.41
N GLU A 35 -4.32 9.89 16.96
CA GLU A 35 -4.82 10.01 18.34
C GLU A 35 -4.00 9.20 19.35
N ALA A 36 -3.07 8.36 18.87
CA ALA A 36 -2.15 7.57 19.68
C ALA A 36 -1.25 8.45 20.58
N PRO A 37 -0.72 7.92 21.71
CA PRO A 37 0.02 8.68 22.71
C PRO A 37 1.12 9.53 22.09
N SER A 38 1.28 10.74 22.64
CA SER A 38 2.22 11.75 22.17
C SER A 38 3.55 11.12 21.74
N PHE A 39 3.98 11.44 20.52
CA PHE A 39 5.24 10.99 19.89
C PHE A 39 6.44 11.07 20.85
N GLU A 40 6.40 12.04 21.78
CA GLU A 40 7.33 12.28 22.88
C GLU A 40 7.55 11.08 23.82
N GLN A 41 6.56 10.19 23.96
CA GLN A 41 6.58 9.04 24.88
C GLN A 41 7.09 7.74 24.25
N LEU A 42 7.24 7.71 22.92
CA LEU A 42 7.74 6.55 22.20
C LEU A 42 9.26 6.49 22.26
N ASP A 43 9.81 5.29 22.50
CA ASP A 43 11.24 5.06 22.33
C ASP A 43 11.65 5.21 20.84
N ASN A 44 12.95 5.27 20.57
CA ASN A 44 13.47 5.50 19.23
C ASN A 44 13.03 4.43 18.21
N ILE A 45 12.86 3.18 18.64
CA ILE A 45 12.47 2.06 17.76
C ILE A 45 10.98 2.19 17.42
N GLN A 46 10.13 2.40 18.43
CA GLN A 46 8.69 2.61 18.26
C GLN A 46 8.41 3.84 17.40
N ARG A 47 9.18 4.92 17.61
CA ARG A 47 9.12 6.14 16.80
C ARG A 47 9.44 5.87 15.34
N ALA A 48 10.53 5.15 15.04
CA ALA A 48 10.92 4.82 13.67
C ALA A 48 9.87 3.95 12.97
N LEU A 49 9.30 2.96 13.67
CA LEU A 49 8.22 2.13 13.16
C LEU A 49 6.96 2.94 12.85
N HIS A 50 6.59 3.86 13.73
CA HIS A 50 5.44 4.73 13.54
C HIS A 50 5.62 5.66 12.32
N VAL A 51 6.80 6.29 12.17
CA VAL A 51 7.14 7.11 11.00
C VAL A 51 7.06 6.28 9.71
N SER A 52 7.63 5.08 9.70
CA SER A 52 7.56 4.18 8.55
C SER A 52 6.12 3.81 8.19
N LYS A 53 5.25 3.62 9.21
CA LYS A 53 3.84 3.31 9.00
C LYS A 53 3.07 4.49 8.38
N LEU A 54 3.32 5.70 8.86
CA LEU A 54 2.75 6.92 8.30
C LEU A 54 3.15 7.13 6.84
N HIS A 55 4.43 6.91 6.50
CA HIS A 55 4.88 6.92 5.11
C HIS A 55 4.12 5.91 4.25
N GLN A 56 4.02 4.65 4.72
CA GLN A 56 3.29 3.60 4.01
C GLN A 56 1.81 3.97 3.78
N GLN A 57 1.14 4.51 4.81
CA GLN A 57 -0.27 4.92 4.72
C GLN A 57 -0.44 6.08 3.73
N ARG A 58 0.43 7.10 3.80
CA ARG A 58 0.41 8.23 2.87
C ARG A 58 0.59 7.79 1.43
N ASP A 59 1.57 6.94 1.16
CA ASP A 59 1.87 6.50 -0.21
C ASP A 59 0.74 5.62 -0.76
N SER A 60 0.14 4.78 0.09
CA SER A 60 -1.09 4.02 -0.25
C SER A 60 -2.27 4.94 -0.56
N LEU A 61 -2.50 5.99 0.23
CA LEU A 61 -3.54 6.99 -0.01
C LEU A 61 -3.31 7.74 -1.33
N ARG A 62 -2.07 8.13 -1.65
CA ARG A 62 -1.73 8.79 -2.92
C ARG A 62 -2.02 7.91 -4.13
N SER A 63 -1.59 6.64 -4.09
CA SER A 63 -1.88 5.68 -5.15
C SER A 63 -3.40 5.43 -5.33
N LYS A 64 -4.13 5.34 -4.20
CA LYS A 64 -5.59 5.20 -4.24
C LYS A 64 -6.31 6.44 -4.77
N LEU A 65 -5.84 7.64 -4.42
CA LEU A 65 -6.38 8.90 -4.93
C LEU A 65 -6.29 8.97 -6.45
N GLU A 66 -5.12 8.63 -7.01
CA GLU A 66 -4.91 8.59 -8.46
C GLU A 66 -5.88 7.61 -9.13
N THR A 67 -6.00 6.40 -8.57
CA THR A 67 -6.92 5.39 -9.14
C THR A 67 -8.38 5.84 -9.06
N VAL A 68 -8.81 6.42 -7.93
CA VAL A 68 -10.19 6.89 -7.73
C VAL A 68 -10.50 8.04 -8.68
N LYS A 69 -9.60 9.03 -8.84
CA LYS A 69 -9.76 10.13 -9.80
C LYS A 69 -9.89 9.63 -11.24
N ALA A 70 -9.12 8.61 -11.62
CA ALA A 70 -9.22 8.00 -12.95
C ALA A 70 -10.59 7.33 -13.16
N LEU A 71 -11.09 6.57 -12.18
CA LEU A 71 -12.40 5.93 -12.24
C LEU A 71 -13.54 6.96 -12.23
N ASP A 72 -13.42 8.03 -11.44
CA ASP A 72 -14.40 9.12 -11.41
C ASP A 72 -14.48 9.82 -12.76
N ALA A 73 -13.34 10.11 -13.41
CA ALA A 73 -13.31 10.67 -14.76
C ALA A 73 -13.96 9.73 -15.80
N GLU A 74 -13.74 8.42 -15.69
CA GLU A 74 -14.36 7.42 -16.58
C GLU A 74 -15.87 7.35 -16.39
N ILE A 75 -16.36 7.41 -15.15
CA ILE A 75 -17.79 7.42 -14.85
C ILE A 75 -18.44 8.71 -15.35
N LEU A 76 -17.83 9.88 -15.08
CA LEU A 76 -18.34 11.17 -15.53
C LEU A 76 -18.41 11.30 -17.06
N ALA A 77 -17.55 10.58 -17.80
CA ALA A 77 -17.61 10.53 -19.25
C ALA A 77 -18.75 9.65 -19.80
N LEU A 78 -19.33 8.78 -18.97
CA LEU A 78 -20.32 7.78 -19.37
C LEU A 78 -21.70 8.00 -18.75
N VAL A 79 -21.78 8.70 -17.63
CA VAL A 79 -23.02 9.01 -16.90
C VAL A 79 -23.91 9.95 -17.72
N GLU A 80 -25.22 9.83 -17.53
CA GLU A 80 -26.21 10.72 -18.14
C GLU A 80 -26.31 12.03 -17.34
N ASP A 81 -26.80 13.11 -17.97
CA ASP A 81 -26.85 14.44 -17.36
C ASP A 81 -27.70 14.49 -16.08
N ASP A 82 -28.70 13.63 -15.95
CA ASP A 82 -29.58 13.57 -14.77
C ASP A 82 -28.85 13.08 -13.51
N ASP A 83 -27.81 12.25 -13.67
CA ASP A 83 -27.06 11.63 -12.57
C ASP A 83 -25.68 12.30 -12.34
N ILE A 84 -25.28 13.25 -13.20
CA ILE A 84 -23.92 13.81 -13.22
C ILE A 84 -23.57 14.59 -11.94
N GLU A 85 -24.53 15.31 -11.37
CA GLU A 85 -24.30 16.17 -10.21
C GLU A 85 -24.03 15.35 -8.94
N GLU A 86 -24.83 14.30 -8.69
CA GLU A 86 -24.60 13.38 -7.57
C GLU A 86 -23.22 12.71 -7.69
N GLU A 87 -22.85 12.34 -8.92
CA GLU A 87 -21.59 11.69 -9.21
C GLU A 87 -20.37 12.60 -8.94
N ILE A 88 -20.48 13.89 -9.33
CA ILE A 88 -19.46 14.91 -9.03
C ILE A 88 -19.33 15.10 -7.51
N GLN A 89 -20.46 15.22 -6.79
CA GLN A 89 -20.44 15.42 -5.34
C GLN A 89 -19.76 14.26 -4.61
N GLU A 90 -20.07 13.01 -4.99
CA GLU A 90 -19.46 11.84 -4.38
C GLU A 90 -17.96 11.73 -4.68
N ALA A 91 -17.54 12.07 -5.90
CA ALA A 91 -16.13 12.09 -6.31
C ALA A 91 -15.31 13.14 -5.53
N ASN A 92 -15.88 14.33 -5.36
CA ASN A 92 -15.23 15.42 -4.63
C ASN A 92 -15.07 15.08 -3.14
N LEU A 93 -16.12 14.57 -2.49
CA LEU A 93 -16.08 14.24 -1.06
C LEU A 93 -14.95 13.27 -0.71
N ILE A 94 -14.80 12.18 -1.47
CA ILE A 94 -13.75 11.20 -1.21
C ILE A 94 -12.36 11.78 -1.50
N SER A 95 -12.22 12.54 -2.60
CA SER A 95 -10.94 13.17 -2.94
C SER A 95 -10.48 14.13 -1.85
N GLU A 96 -11.39 14.97 -1.34
CA GLU A 96 -11.11 15.90 -0.25
C GLU A 96 -10.70 15.16 1.04
N MET A 97 -11.41 14.09 1.41
CA MET A 97 -11.04 13.28 2.59
C MET A 97 -9.63 12.70 2.47
N ILE A 98 -9.28 12.15 1.30
CA ILE A 98 -7.94 11.58 1.08
C ILE A 98 -6.86 12.68 1.15
N GLU A 99 -7.08 13.80 0.45
CA GLU A 99 -6.14 14.92 0.42
C GLU A 99 -5.94 15.53 1.81
N PHE A 100 -7.01 15.66 2.59
CA PHE A 100 -6.95 16.13 3.97
C PHE A 100 -6.11 15.20 4.85
N SER A 101 -6.33 13.88 4.78
CA SER A 101 -5.54 12.93 5.57
C SER A 101 -4.08 12.86 5.14
N ILE A 102 -3.77 12.99 3.85
CA ILE A 102 -2.38 13.12 3.37
C ILE A 102 -1.72 14.36 3.99
N LYS A 103 -2.41 15.52 3.98
CA LYS A 103 -1.90 16.75 4.60
C LYS A 103 -1.65 16.59 6.11
N LYS A 104 -2.55 15.92 6.84
CA LYS A 104 -2.35 15.60 8.27
C LYS A 104 -1.09 14.76 8.49
N ILE A 105 -0.89 13.72 7.67
CA ILE A 105 0.30 12.87 7.76
C ILE A 105 1.58 13.68 7.46
N ASP A 106 1.58 14.46 6.38
CA ASP A 106 2.76 15.27 5.99
C ASP A 106 3.12 16.28 7.10
N ALA A 107 2.15 16.94 7.73
CA ALA A 107 2.39 17.86 8.85
C ALA A 107 3.06 17.19 10.06
N ILE A 108 2.71 15.93 10.35
CA ILE A 108 3.31 15.17 11.46
C ILE A 108 4.72 14.73 11.12
N LEU A 109 4.93 14.22 9.89
CA LEU A 109 6.24 13.84 9.40
C LEU A 109 7.22 15.04 9.41
N GLU A 110 6.75 16.22 8.99
CA GLU A 110 7.51 17.46 9.05
C GLU A 110 7.83 17.87 10.50
N SER A 111 6.85 17.79 11.41
CA SER A 111 7.04 18.12 12.82
C SER A 111 8.07 17.21 13.49
N ASN A 112 8.07 15.91 13.15
CA ASN A 112 9.06 14.97 13.66
C ASN A 112 10.48 15.25 13.12
N SER A 113 10.60 15.69 11.86
CA SER A 113 11.90 16.05 11.25
C SER A 113 12.55 17.31 11.86
N LYS A 114 11.75 18.19 12.47
CA LYS A 114 12.19 19.46 13.07
C LYS A 114 12.63 19.35 14.53
N THR A 115 12.58 18.16 15.14
CA THR A 115 13.16 17.99 16.48
C THR A 115 14.69 18.14 16.39
N PRO A 116 15.29 19.20 16.98
CA PRO A 116 16.73 19.38 16.89
C PRO A 116 17.39 18.21 17.61
N ALA A 117 18.26 17.49 16.89
CA ALA A 117 19.19 16.54 17.48
C ALA A 117 19.94 17.27 18.60
N LYS A 118 19.54 17.06 19.85
CA LYS A 118 20.29 17.54 21.00
C LYS A 118 21.63 16.80 20.94
N THR A 119 22.67 17.57 20.66
CA THR A 119 24.06 17.18 20.74
C THR A 119 24.33 16.55 22.11
N SER A 120 24.31 15.23 22.18
CA SER A 120 25.02 14.50 23.22
C SER A 120 26.50 14.51 22.84
N THR A 121 27.21 15.50 23.36
CA THR A 121 28.65 15.47 23.58
C THR A 121 28.99 14.17 24.30
N SER A 122 29.42 13.15 23.55
CA SER A 122 30.08 11.98 24.13
C SER A 122 31.59 12.23 24.05
N GLY A 123 32.10 12.95 25.04
CA GLY A 123 33.52 12.95 25.34
C GLY A 123 33.85 11.66 26.08
N ILE A 124 34.35 10.65 25.38
CA ILE A 124 35.21 9.60 25.97
C ILE A 124 36.36 9.31 25.00
N ILE A 125 37.42 10.09 25.17
CA ILE A 125 38.85 9.77 25.09
C ILE A 125 39.19 8.34 24.62
N ASN A 126 39.57 8.19 23.35
CA ASN A 126 40.33 7.02 22.89
C ASN A 126 41.79 7.16 23.37
N HIS A 127 42.09 6.59 24.53
CA HIS A 127 43.48 6.30 24.93
C HIS A 127 43.68 4.80 24.83
N TRP A 128 44.44 4.33 23.84
CA TRP A 128 45.35 3.19 23.93
C TRP A 128 46.38 3.41 22.82
N ASN A 129 47.48 4.04 23.22
CA ASN A 129 48.72 4.14 22.46
C ASN A 129 49.50 2.82 22.58
N VAL A 130 50.52 2.64 21.71
CA VAL A 130 51.65 1.68 21.74
C VAL A 130 51.37 0.41 20.93
N SER A 131 52.02 0.07 19.81
CA SER A 131 53.33 0.47 19.26
C SER A 131 53.39 0.31 17.74
N THR A 132 54.12 1.20 17.06
CA THR A 132 54.88 0.87 15.85
C THR A 132 56.32 0.53 16.24
N PRO A 133 57.03 -0.29 15.46
CA PRO A 133 58.04 0.36 14.62
C PRO A 133 58.09 -0.20 13.19
N SER A 134 58.19 0.77 12.26
CA SER A 134 59.17 0.82 11.16
C SER A 134 59.59 -0.50 10.49
N GLY A 135 59.18 -0.66 9.23
CA GLY A 135 59.73 -1.65 8.30
C GLY A 135 59.47 -1.23 6.86
N LYS A 136 60.46 -0.58 6.25
CA LYS A 136 60.51 -0.03 4.90
C LYS A 136 60.97 -1.13 3.92
N ALA A 137 60.22 -1.39 2.85
CA ALA A 137 60.67 -2.01 1.59
C ALA A 137 59.55 -1.81 0.55
N GLU A 138 59.63 -0.85 -0.37
CA GLU A 138 60.30 -0.94 -1.69
C GLU A 138 59.70 -1.96 -2.67
N ASN A 139 58.65 -1.50 -3.37
CA ASN A 139 58.49 -1.51 -4.83
C ASN A 139 58.18 -2.85 -5.57
N PRO A 140 57.80 -2.80 -6.86
CA PRO A 140 56.44 -3.06 -7.36
C PRO A 140 56.38 -4.29 -8.28
N LEU A 141 55.21 -4.77 -8.73
CA LEU A 141 55.06 -5.44 -10.03
C LEU A 141 53.59 -5.79 -10.35
N THR A 142 53.05 -5.11 -11.36
CA THR A 142 52.05 -5.54 -12.37
C THR A 142 50.67 -6.14 -11.98
N PRO A 143 49.57 -5.68 -12.61
CA PRO A 143 48.25 -6.31 -12.58
C PRO A 143 48.10 -7.38 -13.67
N PRO A 144 47.14 -8.32 -13.53
CA PRO A 144 46.48 -8.84 -14.72
C PRO A 144 44.95 -8.92 -14.61
N GLU A 145 44.35 -8.47 -15.71
CA GLU A 145 43.24 -9.07 -16.47
C GLU A 145 41.93 -9.45 -15.79
N ILE A 146 40.93 -8.65 -16.18
CA ILE A 146 39.55 -9.00 -16.50
C ILE A 146 39.41 -10.47 -16.96
N VAL A 147 38.68 -11.27 -16.18
CA VAL A 147 37.96 -12.43 -16.70
C VAL A 147 36.48 -12.17 -16.49
N SER A 148 35.83 -11.75 -17.57
CA SER A 148 34.39 -11.83 -17.71
C SER A 148 34.04 -13.30 -17.94
N THR A 149 33.52 -13.96 -16.91
CA THR A 149 32.87 -15.27 -17.05
C THR A 149 31.43 -15.15 -16.63
N ARG A 150 30.59 -14.94 -17.64
CA ARG A 150 29.17 -15.31 -17.68
C ARG A 150 29.04 -16.79 -17.32
N PRO A 151 28.21 -17.19 -16.35
CA PRO A 151 27.71 -18.55 -16.29
C PRO A 151 26.54 -18.67 -17.26
N GLU A 152 26.71 -19.55 -18.24
CA GLU A 152 25.67 -19.99 -19.15
C GLU A 152 24.55 -20.71 -18.38
N GLN A 153 23.34 -20.32 -18.76
CA GLN A 153 22.11 -21.09 -18.74
C GLN A 153 22.32 -22.54 -19.25
N PRO A 154 21.80 -23.56 -18.56
CA PRO A 154 21.40 -24.79 -19.21
C PRO A 154 19.92 -24.73 -19.61
N GLU A 155 19.69 -24.81 -20.92
CA GLU A 155 18.39 -25.05 -21.55
C GLU A 155 17.95 -26.50 -21.30
N ASN A 156 16.76 -26.71 -20.69
CA ASN A 156 15.65 -27.41 -21.36
C ASN A 156 14.37 -27.49 -20.48
N PRO A 157 13.19 -27.63 -21.11
CA PRO A 157 11.91 -27.19 -20.59
C PRO A 157 11.17 -28.29 -19.84
N LEU A 158 10.55 -27.94 -18.71
CA LEU A 158 9.47 -28.74 -18.14
C LEU A 158 8.16 -27.99 -18.32
N THR A 159 7.33 -28.56 -19.19
CA THR A 159 5.91 -28.27 -19.44
C THR A 159 5.10 -27.97 -18.16
N PRO A 160 4.13 -27.03 -18.22
CA PRO A 160 3.15 -26.84 -17.16
C PRO A 160 2.20 -28.05 -17.07
N PRO A 161 1.71 -28.44 -15.89
CA PRO A 161 0.63 -29.42 -15.82
C PRO A 161 -0.65 -28.78 -16.37
N GLU A 162 -1.12 -29.30 -17.52
CA GLU A 162 -2.52 -29.20 -17.92
C GLU A 162 -3.39 -29.83 -16.80
N ILE A 163 -4.06 -29.00 -16.01
CA ILE A 163 -5.24 -29.45 -15.28
C ILE A 163 -6.45 -29.03 -16.10
N LEU A 164 -6.89 -30.03 -16.85
CA LEU A 164 -8.13 -30.15 -17.60
C LEU A 164 -9.29 -29.40 -16.94
N SER A 165 -9.96 -28.57 -17.73
CA SER A 165 -11.28 -28.04 -17.40
C SER A 165 -12.25 -29.16 -17.05
N THR A 166 -12.80 -29.11 -15.84
CA THR A 166 -14.11 -29.67 -15.53
C THR A 166 -14.97 -28.59 -14.88
N PRO A 167 -16.24 -28.41 -15.33
CA PRO A 167 -17.14 -27.41 -14.76
C PRO A 167 -17.59 -27.82 -13.35
N PRO A 168 -17.89 -26.87 -12.44
CA PRO A 168 -18.41 -27.21 -11.12
C PRO A 168 -19.79 -27.87 -11.26
N GLU A 169 -19.89 -29.11 -10.78
CA GLU A 169 -21.15 -29.81 -10.61
C GLU A 169 -22.08 -29.00 -9.70
N LYS A 170 -23.26 -28.70 -10.24
CA LYS A 170 -24.43 -28.16 -9.56
C LYS A 170 -24.85 -29.09 -8.41
N PRO A 171 -24.87 -28.66 -7.14
CA PRO A 171 -25.57 -29.44 -6.12
C PRO A 171 -27.07 -29.38 -6.42
N LYS A 172 -27.64 -30.54 -6.73
CA LYS A 172 -29.09 -30.76 -6.77
C LYS A 172 -29.62 -30.61 -5.34
N ASN A 173 -30.43 -29.59 -5.11
CA ASN A 173 -31.35 -29.53 -3.98
C ASN A 173 -32.21 -30.81 -3.94
N PRO A 174 -32.38 -31.45 -2.77
CA PRO A 174 -33.63 -32.08 -2.42
C PRO A 174 -34.43 -31.10 -1.56
N LEU A 175 -35.54 -30.67 -2.13
CA LEU A 175 -36.66 -30.02 -1.46
C LEU A 175 -37.21 -30.99 -0.39
N THR A 176 -37.07 -30.67 0.89
CA THR A 176 -37.87 -31.31 1.93
C THR A 176 -38.49 -30.22 2.80
N SER A 177 -39.76 -29.93 2.52
CA SER A 177 -40.62 -29.10 3.36
C SER A 177 -40.83 -29.76 4.72
N PRO A 178 -40.74 -29.04 5.84
CA PRO A 178 -41.37 -29.49 7.08
C PRO A 178 -42.88 -29.21 7.02
N GLU A 179 -43.66 -30.28 7.07
CA GLU A 179 -45.11 -30.27 7.21
C GLU A 179 -45.48 -29.72 8.60
N ILE A 180 -46.14 -28.57 8.63
CA ILE A 180 -46.70 -28.00 9.86
C ILE A 180 -48.02 -28.72 10.11
N VAL A 181 -48.03 -29.68 11.03
CA VAL A 181 -49.26 -30.29 11.55
C VAL A 181 -49.89 -29.28 12.52
N SER A 182 -50.89 -28.54 12.04
CA SER A 182 -51.81 -27.80 12.89
C SER A 182 -52.88 -28.75 13.41
N ASN A 183 -52.72 -29.24 14.64
CA ASN A 183 -53.83 -29.85 15.37
C ASN A 183 -54.60 -28.76 16.11
N THR A 184 -55.88 -28.61 15.76
CA THR A 184 -56.93 -27.94 16.55
C THR A 184 -58.17 -28.81 16.39
N PRO A 185 -58.90 -29.11 17.48
CA PRO A 185 -59.84 -28.14 18.05
C PRO A 185 -59.53 -27.74 19.50
#